data_AF-A0A1X7R1G1-F1
#
_entry.id   AF-A0A1X7R1G1-F1
#
_cell.length_a   1.000
_cell.length_b   1.000
_cell.length_c   1.000
_cell.angle_alpha   90.00
_cell.angle_beta   90.00
_cell.angle_gamma   90.00
#
_symmetry.space_group_name_H-M   'P 1'
#
loop_
_entity.id
_entity.type
_entity.pdbx_description
1 polymer ?
#
loop_
_entity_poly.entity_id
_entity_poly.type
_entity_poly.pdbx_seq_one_letter_code
_entity_poly.pdbx_strand_id
1 'polypeptide(L)'
;MSNQEDILDDVWGSDSDSEMISNENAGYSRDLQKLREQHNKRGYLDGIVSSKEVNLQQGFNDGFPTGAAIGFEVGRLMGVLQILNYKYGKENEQLKKDYEQALKDLKIGNMLSKNIFDAEYKLPDDGKHPVLEEWKAKVSAYSAEYNILRK
;
A
#
# COMPACT_ATOMS: atom_id res chain seq x y z
N MET A 1 -17.79 -1.08 42.77
CA MET A 1 -17.78 -0.14 41.63
C MET A 1 -16.45 0.57 41.61
N SER A 2 -15.86 0.62 40.42
CA SER A 2 -14.67 1.38 40.03
C SER A 2 -14.78 2.87 40.37
N ASN A 3 -13.64 3.51 40.64
CA ASN A 3 -13.18 4.64 39.83
C ASN A 3 -11.68 4.86 40.12
N GLN A 4 -10.89 4.50 39.11
CA GLN A 4 -9.45 4.49 39.09
C GLN A 4 -9.07 5.34 37.87
N GLU A 5 -9.37 6.64 37.89
CA GLU A 5 -9.15 7.56 36.76
C GLU A 5 -8.34 8.82 37.08
N ASP A 6 -8.03 9.14 38.35
CA ASP A 6 -7.38 10.43 38.69
C ASP A 6 -5.84 10.38 38.82
N ILE A 7 -5.18 9.28 38.44
CA ILE A 7 -3.71 9.13 38.60
C ILE A 7 -2.94 9.66 37.36
N LEU A 8 -3.64 9.95 36.27
CA LEU A 8 -3.02 10.38 35.01
C LEU A 8 -3.12 11.89 34.73
N ASP A 9 -3.88 12.64 35.55
CA ASP A 9 -4.05 14.10 35.37
C ASP A 9 -3.01 14.93 36.14
N ASP A 10 -2.29 14.32 37.10
CA ASP A 10 -1.40 15.04 38.04
C ASP A 10 0.08 15.06 37.64
N VAL A 11 0.43 14.60 36.43
CA VAL A 11 1.83 14.62 35.94
C VAL A 11 2.21 15.99 35.37
N TRP A 12 1.22 16.86 35.10
CA TRP A 12 1.40 18.17 34.45
C TRP A 12 1.13 19.37 35.37
N GLY A 13 0.93 19.13 36.68
CA GLY A 13 0.45 20.15 37.62
C GLY A 13 1.42 20.63 38.71
N SER A 14 2.52 19.92 39.00
CA SER A 14 3.37 20.28 40.15
C SER A 14 4.51 21.25 39.78
N ASP A 15 4.16 22.50 39.45
CA ASP A 15 5.10 23.63 39.57
C ASP A 15 5.21 23.97 41.07
N SER A 16 5.80 23.08 41.86
CA SER A 16 6.16 23.34 43.25
C SER A 16 7.67 23.25 43.41
N ASP A 17 8.22 24.41 43.76
CA ASP A 17 9.48 24.67 44.47
C ASP A 17 10.44 25.52 43.61
N SER A 18 10.96 26.67 44.05
CA SER A 18 10.74 27.53 45.19
C SER A 18 11.57 28.80 44.92
N GLU A 19 11.14 29.94 45.46
CA GLU A 19 11.92 31.16 45.74
C GLU A 19 12.41 32.10 44.61
N MET A 20 11.75 33.26 44.51
CA MET A 20 12.34 34.61 44.60
C MET A 20 13.61 34.89 43.77
N ILE A 21 13.48 35.11 42.46
CA ILE A 21 14.48 35.87 41.67
C ILE A 21 13.75 36.92 40.82
N SER A 22 14.23 38.15 40.91
CA SER A 22 13.78 39.42 40.34
C SER A 22 12.92 39.37 39.05
N ASN A 23 11.82 40.12 39.13
CA ASN A 23 10.57 40.13 38.34
C ASN A 23 10.65 40.52 36.84
N GLU A 24 11.77 40.27 36.14
CA GLU A 24 11.88 40.53 34.69
C GLU A 24 12.44 39.30 33.95
N ASN A 25 13.44 38.64 34.53
CA ASN A 25 14.04 37.42 33.99
C ASN A 25 13.21 36.14 34.25
N ALA A 26 12.32 36.15 35.24
CA ALA A 26 11.46 35.02 35.57
C ALA A 26 10.37 34.76 34.49
N GLY A 27 9.86 35.82 33.85
CA GLY A 27 8.95 35.71 32.70
C GLY A 27 9.63 35.06 31.50
N TYR A 28 10.85 35.51 31.17
CA TYR A 28 11.68 34.89 30.13
C TYR A 28 12.00 33.42 30.44
N SER A 29 12.28 33.06 31.71
CA SER A 29 12.54 31.68 32.10
C SER A 29 11.31 30.77 31.96
N ARG A 30 10.11 31.26 32.33
CA ARG A 30 8.84 30.52 32.17
C ARG A 30 8.44 30.37 30.71
N ASP A 31 8.63 31.41 29.90
CA ASP A 31 8.35 31.32 28.46
C ASP A 31 9.32 30.39 27.76
N LEU A 32 10.59 30.37 28.17
CA LEU A 32 11.57 29.40 27.68
C LEU A 32 11.23 27.96 28.11
N GLN A 33 10.72 27.74 29.32
CA GLN A 33 10.24 26.42 29.76
C GLN A 33 9.03 25.96 28.93
N LYS A 34 8.02 26.83 28.75
CA LYS A 34 6.86 26.54 27.89
C LYS A 34 7.28 26.22 26.45
N LEU A 35 8.23 26.98 25.90
CA LEU A 35 8.76 26.73 24.56
C LEU A 35 9.45 25.36 24.47
N ARG A 36 10.23 24.98 25.49
CA ARG A 36 10.88 23.66 25.58
C ARG A 36 9.86 22.53 25.68
N GLU A 37 8.83 22.68 26.50
CA GLU A 37 7.75 21.71 26.63
C GLU A 37 6.98 21.53 25.33
N GLN A 38 6.66 22.63 24.65
CA GLN A 38 6.03 22.60 23.33
C GLN A 38 6.92 21.90 22.31
N HIS A 39 8.23 22.18 22.32
CA HIS A 39 9.19 21.53 21.42
C HIS A 39 9.34 20.04 21.73
N ASN A 40 9.38 19.64 23.01
CA ASN A 40 9.45 18.24 23.42
C ASN A 40 8.19 17.47 23.04
N LYS A 41 7.01 18.03 23.31
CA LYS A 41 5.71 17.44 22.89
C LYS A 41 5.66 17.30 21.37
N ARG A 42 6.05 18.34 20.64
CA ARG A 42 6.09 18.31 19.18
C ARG A 42 7.07 17.27 18.65
N GLY A 43 8.28 17.20 19.20
CA GLY A 43 9.29 16.21 18.80
C GLY A 43 8.87 14.78 19.10
N TYR A 44 8.19 14.52 20.21
CA TYR A 44 7.64 13.19 20.52
C TYR A 44 6.52 12.78 19.55
N LEU A 45 5.56 13.69 19.30
CA LEU A 45 4.50 13.46 18.32
C LEU A 45 5.08 13.23 16.92
N ASP A 46 6.04 14.05 16.51
CA ASP A 46 6.72 13.93 15.22
C ASP A 46 7.50 12.62 15.12
N GLY A 47 8.15 12.17 16.20
CA GLY A 47 8.79 10.86 16.27
C GLY A 47 7.82 9.69 16.10
N ILE A 48 6.62 9.76 16.69
CA ILE A 48 5.58 8.73 16.51
C ILE A 48 5.03 8.73 15.08
N VAL A 49 4.75 9.92 14.54
CA VAL A 49 4.18 10.07 13.20
C VAL A 49 5.19 9.62 12.15
N SER A 50 6.43 10.09 12.21
CA SER A 50 7.51 9.69 11.31
C SER A 50 7.77 8.19 11.37
N SER A 51 7.76 7.58 12.57
CA SER A 51 7.93 6.12 12.69
C SER A 51 6.82 5.34 11.99
N LYS A 52 5.57 5.80 12.05
CA LYS A 52 4.45 5.16 11.34
C LYS A 52 4.57 5.31 9.82
N GLU A 53 4.98 6.49 9.37
CA GLU A 53 5.14 6.80 7.95
C GLU A 53 6.28 5.99 7.32
N VAL A 54 7.44 5.91 8.00
CA VAL A 54 8.60 5.14 7.56
C VAL A 54 8.26 3.65 7.41
N ASN A 55 7.58 3.06 8.39
CA ASN A 55 7.18 1.65 8.32
C ASN A 55 6.19 1.39 7.17
N LEU A 56 5.25 2.31 6.93
CA LEU A 56 4.30 2.20 5.81
C LEU A 56 5.01 2.27 4.47
N GLN A 57 5.93 3.22 4.30
CA GLN A 57 6.68 3.39 3.06
C GLN A 57 7.62 2.21 2.80
N GLN A 58 8.25 1.67 3.84
CA GLN A 58 9.07 0.47 3.74
C GLN A 58 8.25 -0.74 3.26
N GLY A 59 7.08 -0.97 3.87
CA GLY A 59 6.17 -2.03 3.42
C GLY A 59 5.69 -1.85 1.98
N PHE A 60 5.46 -0.61 1.53
CA PHE A 60 5.15 -0.34 0.13
C PHE A 60 6.33 -0.64 -0.80
N ASN A 61 7.54 -0.19 -0.44
CA ASN A 61 8.74 -0.42 -1.24
C ASN A 61 9.05 -1.91 -1.42
N ASP A 62 8.78 -2.72 -0.40
CA ASP A 62 9.00 -4.16 -0.45
C ASP A 62 7.95 -4.88 -1.34
N GLY A 63 6.69 -4.44 -1.30
CA GLY A 63 5.61 -5.02 -2.10
C GLY A 63 5.52 -4.50 -3.54
N PHE A 64 6.04 -3.30 -3.81
CA PHE A 64 5.90 -2.63 -5.12
C PHE A 64 6.53 -3.40 -6.29
N PRO A 65 7.76 -3.94 -6.21
CA PRO A 65 8.37 -4.67 -7.32
C PRO A 65 7.53 -5.89 -7.77
N THR A 66 7.01 -6.65 -6.80
CA THR A 66 6.16 -7.82 -7.06
C THR A 66 4.83 -7.42 -7.69
N GLY A 67 4.17 -6.41 -7.12
CA GLY A 67 2.91 -5.89 -7.68
C GLY A 67 3.08 -5.28 -9.07
N ALA A 68 4.20 -4.60 -9.32
CA ALA A 68 4.53 -4.02 -10.62
C ALA A 68 4.77 -5.10 -11.69
N ALA A 69 5.48 -6.17 -11.35
CA ALA A 69 5.69 -7.31 -12.25
C ALA A 69 4.36 -7.95 -12.68
N ILE A 70 3.48 -8.24 -11.72
CA ILE A 70 2.14 -8.79 -11.99
C ILE A 70 1.29 -7.82 -12.82
N GLY A 71 1.27 -6.55 -12.44
CA GLY A 71 0.52 -5.52 -13.16
C GLY A 71 0.99 -5.37 -14.62
N PHE A 72 2.30 -5.49 -14.86
CA PHE A 72 2.86 -5.46 -16.20
C PHE A 72 2.41 -6.66 -17.05
N GLU A 73 2.46 -7.88 -16.50
CA GLU A 73 2.01 -9.08 -17.20
C GLU A 73 0.51 -9.04 -17.51
N VAL A 74 -0.31 -8.64 -16.54
CA VAL A 74 -1.76 -8.43 -16.72
C VAL A 74 -2.02 -7.43 -17.85
N GLY A 75 -1.35 -6.28 -17.83
CA GLY A 75 -1.52 -5.23 -18.84
C GLY A 75 -1.17 -5.73 -20.24
N ARG A 76 -0.09 -6.51 -20.37
CA ARG A 76 0.31 -7.12 -21.64
C ARG A 76 -0.74 -8.12 -22.16
N LEU A 77 -1.20 -9.05 -21.32
CA LEU A 77 -2.21 -10.04 -21.72
C LEU A 77 -3.52 -9.36 -22.13
N MET A 78 -3.97 -8.39 -21.34
CA MET A 78 -5.18 -7.61 -21.63
C MET A 78 -5.06 -6.86 -22.96
N GLY A 79 -3.91 -6.22 -23.21
CA GLY A 79 -3.66 -5.50 -24.47
C GLY A 79 -3.72 -6.42 -25.69
N VAL A 80 -3.13 -7.62 -25.60
CA VAL A 80 -3.19 -8.60 -26.71
C VAL A 80 -4.64 -9.05 -26.95
N LEU A 81 -5.37 -9.39 -25.88
CA LEU A 81 -6.78 -9.81 -25.98
C LEU A 81 -7.68 -8.70 -26.54
N GLN A 82 -7.43 -7.44 -26.16
CA GLN A 82 -8.17 -6.30 -26.67
C GLN A 82 -7.94 -6.09 -28.18
N ILE A 83 -6.69 -6.22 -28.64
CA ILE A 83 -6.35 -6.13 -30.07
C ILE A 83 -7.00 -7.27 -30.86
N LEU A 84 -6.92 -8.49 -30.32
CA LEU A 84 -7.58 -9.67 -30.88
C LEU A 84 -9.09 -9.46 -31.02
N ASN A 85 -9.75 -9.01 -29.95
CA ASN A 85 -11.18 -8.73 -29.95
C ASN A 85 -11.54 -7.59 -30.92
N TYR A 86 -10.71 -6.55 -31.04
CA TYR A 86 -10.95 -5.48 -32.01
C TYR A 86 -10.88 -5.98 -33.46
N LYS A 87 -9.91 -6.84 -33.79
CA LYS A 87 -9.73 -7.37 -35.15
C LYS A 87 -10.71 -8.47 -35.51
N TYR A 88 -10.91 -9.45 -34.62
CA TYR A 88 -11.64 -10.68 -34.90
C TYR A 88 -12.97 -10.80 -34.13
N GLY A 89 -13.33 -9.81 -33.31
CA GLY A 89 -14.53 -9.85 -32.49
C GLY A 89 -15.85 -9.79 -33.26
N LYS A 90 -15.82 -9.56 -34.58
CA LYS A 90 -17.01 -9.74 -35.44
C LYS A 90 -17.20 -11.18 -35.91
N GLU A 91 -16.11 -11.95 -35.97
CA GLU A 91 -16.12 -13.32 -36.49
C GLU A 91 -16.23 -14.36 -35.37
N ASN A 92 -15.68 -14.07 -34.19
CA ASN A 92 -15.68 -15.00 -33.07
C ASN A 92 -16.37 -14.45 -31.81
N GLU A 93 -17.57 -14.95 -31.55
CA GLU A 93 -18.33 -14.66 -30.32
C GLU A 93 -17.67 -15.26 -29.08
N GLN A 94 -16.92 -16.37 -29.23
CA GLN A 94 -16.14 -16.99 -28.16
C GLN A 94 -15.05 -16.04 -27.64
N LEU A 95 -14.33 -15.38 -28.55
CA LEU A 95 -13.28 -14.42 -28.21
C LEU A 95 -13.80 -13.23 -27.39
N LYS A 96 -15.04 -12.79 -27.68
CA LYS A 96 -15.71 -11.76 -26.88
C LYS A 96 -16.02 -12.25 -25.47
N LYS A 97 -16.52 -13.48 -25.33
CA LYS A 97 -16.83 -14.09 -24.02
C LYS A 97 -15.56 -14.31 -23.20
N ASP A 98 -14.49 -14.81 -23.81
CA ASP A 98 -13.19 -14.96 -23.16
C ASP A 98 -12.58 -13.61 -22.78
N TYR A 99 -12.74 -12.56 -23.60
CA TYR A 99 -12.32 -11.20 -23.23
C TYR A 99 -13.08 -10.64 -22.02
N GLU A 100 -14.40 -10.85 -21.97
CA GLU A 100 -15.22 -10.42 -20.82
C GLU A 100 -14.89 -11.21 -19.54
N GLN A 101 -14.55 -12.49 -19.66
CA GLN A 101 -14.06 -13.30 -18.54
C GLN A 101 -12.68 -12.81 -18.08
N ALA A 102 -11.76 -12.60 -19.02
CA ALA A 102 -10.44 -12.05 -18.73
C ALA A 102 -10.52 -10.69 -18.03
N LEU A 103 -11.46 -9.82 -18.39
CA LEU A 103 -11.68 -8.54 -17.70
C LEU A 103 -12.07 -8.69 -16.23
N LYS A 104 -12.86 -9.72 -15.91
CA LYS A 104 -13.29 -10.01 -14.52
C LYS A 104 -12.15 -10.66 -13.73
N ASP A 105 -11.46 -11.60 -14.34
CA ASP A 105 -10.43 -12.41 -13.69
C ASP A 105 -9.11 -11.66 -13.54
N LEU A 106 -8.68 -10.92 -14.57
CA LEU A 106 -7.44 -10.12 -14.58
C LEU A 106 -7.60 -8.75 -13.91
N LYS A 107 -8.74 -8.46 -13.27
CA LYS A 107 -8.91 -7.22 -12.52
C LYS A 107 -7.87 -7.16 -11.41
N ILE A 108 -7.06 -6.09 -11.40
CA ILE A 108 -5.92 -5.91 -10.48
C ILE A 108 -6.33 -6.12 -9.01
N GLY A 109 -7.52 -5.68 -8.61
CA GLY A 109 -8.03 -5.86 -7.25
C GLY A 109 -8.32 -7.32 -6.85
N ASN A 110 -8.62 -8.19 -7.82
CA ASN A 110 -8.83 -9.62 -7.59
C ASN A 110 -7.49 -10.36 -7.56
N MET A 111 -6.58 -9.97 -8.45
CA MET A 111 -5.22 -10.51 -8.59
C MET A 111 -4.31 -10.17 -7.40
N LEU A 112 -4.46 -8.96 -6.84
CA LEU A 112 -3.66 -8.51 -5.70
C LEU A 112 -4.35 -8.81 -4.35
N SER A 113 -5.32 -9.73 -4.32
CA SER A 113 -6.05 -10.01 -3.09
C SER A 113 -5.18 -10.74 -2.06
N LYS A 114 -5.38 -10.42 -0.78
CA LYS A 114 -4.58 -10.95 0.35
C LYS A 114 -4.57 -12.48 0.45
N ASN A 115 -5.52 -13.17 -0.20
CA ASN A 115 -5.61 -14.63 -0.19
C ASN A 115 -4.57 -15.32 -1.09
N ILE A 116 -3.87 -14.55 -1.93
CA ILE A 116 -2.92 -15.07 -2.92
C ILE A 116 -1.46 -14.87 -2.46
N PHE A 117 -1.23 -14.00 -1.47
CA PHE A 117 0.09 -13.69 -0.93
C PHE A 117 0.34 -14.42 0.38
N ASP A 118 1.56 -14.94 0.56
CA ASP A 118 2.01 -15.46 1.85
C ASP A 118 2.23 -14.30 2.85
N ALA A 119 2.45 -14.62 4.13
CA ALA A 119 2.66 -13.64 5.21
C ALA A 119 3.83 -12.66 4.94
N GLU A 120 4.74 -13.01 4.04
CA GLU A 120 5.84 -12.15 3.57
C GLU A 120 5.52 -11.32 2.31
N TYR A 121 4.25 -11.28 1.87
CA TYR A 121 3.84 -10.67 0.59
C TYR A 121 4.52 -11.26 -0.65
N LYS A 122 5.02 -12.49 -0.53
CA LYS A 122 5.64 -13.25 -1.60
C LYS A 122 4.62 -14.23 -2.20
N LEU A 123 4.78 -14.49 -3.49
CA LEU A 123 4.00 -15.53 -4.17
C LEU A 123 4.58 -16.90 -3.78
N PRO A 124 3.78 -17.84 -3.28
CA PRO A 124 4.20 -19.22 -3.16
C PRO A 124 4.30 -19.80 -4.58
N ASP A 125 5.46 -20.36 -4.93
CA ASP A 125 5.81 -20.96 -6.23
C ASP A 125 6.27 -19.97 -7.33
N ASP A 126 7.57 -19.65 -7.31
CA ASP A 126 8.34 -18.98 -8.39
C ASP A 126 7.72 -17.73 -9.04
N GLY A 127 6.83 -17.01 -8.33
CA GLY A 127 6.22 -15.79 -8.85
C GLY A 127 5.12 -16.01 -9.89
N LYS A 128 4.50 -17.20 -9.96
CA LYS A 128 3.47 -17.50 -10.97
C LYS A 128 2.08 -17.51 -10.37
N HIS A 129 1.23 -16.61 -10.85
CA HIS A 129 -0.19 -16.63 -10.53
C HIS A 129 -0.88 -17.69 -11.42
N PRO A 130 -1.65 -18.64 -10.86
CA PRO A 130 -2.27 -19.73 -11.63
C PRO A 130 -3.19 -19.20 -12.73
N VAL A 131 -3.99 -18.17 -12.42
CA VAL A 131 -4.85 -17.51 -13.41
C VAL A 131 -4.03 -16.83 -14.52
N LEU A 132 -2.83 -16.29 -14.24
CA LEU A 132 -2.00 -15.70 -15.29
C LEU A 132 -1.47 -16.76 -16.25
N GLU A 133 -1.06 -17.92 -15.76
CA GLU A 133 -0.58 -19.02 -16.60
C GLU A 133 -1.71 -19.60 -17.47
N GLU A 134 -2.92 -19.74 -16.93
CA GLU A 134 -4.10 -20.14 -17.71
C GLU A 134 -4.40 -19.15 -18.86
N TRP A 135 -4.43 -17.86 -18.56
CA TRP A 135 -4.71 -16.83 -19.57
C TRP A 135 -3.55 -16.68 -20.56
N LYS A 136 -2.31 -16.85 -20.12
CA LYS A 136 -1.13 -16.86 -20.99
C LYS A 136 -1.17 -18.05 -21.96
N ALA A 137 -1.59 -19.23 -21.50
CA ALA A 137 -1.81 -20.37 -22.37
C ALA A 137 -2.92 -20.09 -23.40
N LYS A 138 -4.08 -19.55 -22.97
CA LYS A 138 -5.16 -19.17 -23.90
C LYS A 138 -4.71 -18.12 -24.92
N VAL A 139 -4.02 -17.07 -24.49
CA VAL A 139 -3.50 -16.02 -25.38
C VAL A 139 -2.46 -16.57 -26.33
N SER A 140 -1.61 -17.50 -25.89
CA SER A 140 -0.64 -18.15 -26.77
C SER A 140 -1.33 -18.97 -27.87
N ALA A 141 -2.41 -19.68 -27.54
CA ALA A 141 -3.21 -20.44 -28.50
C ALA A 141 -3.85 -19.52 -29.56
N TYR A 142 -4.49 -18.42 -29.13
CA TYR A 142 -5.05 -17.43 -30.06
C TYR A 142 -3.96 -16.74 -30.87
N SER A 143 -2.81 -16.41 -30.28
CA SER A 143 -1.71 -15.77 -31.01
C SER A 143 -1.15 -16.66 -32.13
N ALA A 144 -1.14 -17.98 -31.91
CA ALA A 144 -0.74 -18.97 -32.90
C ALA A 144 -1.79 -19.15 -33.99
N GLU A 145 -3.07 -19.18 -33.63
CA GLU A 145 -4.20 -19.29 -34.55
C GLU A 145 -4.27 -18.08 -35.52
N TYR A 146 -4.06 -16.87 -35.02
CA TYR A 146 -4.11 -15.63 -35.82
C TYR A 146 -2.75 -15.16 -36.34
N ASN A 147 -1.68 -15.95 -36.12
CA ASN A 147 -0.33 -15.72 -36.64
C ASN A 147 0.22 -14.28 -36.43
N ILE A 148 -0.02 -13.73 -35.24
CA ILE A 148 0.24 -12.30 -34.92
C ILE A 148 1.75 -12.02 -34.73
N LEU A 149 2.59 -13.06 -34.76
CA LEU A 149 4.03 -12.99 -34.50
C LEU A 149 4.90 -13.40 -35.70
N ARG A 150 4.39 -13.35 -36.94
CA ARG A 150 5.25 -13.52 -38.12
C ARG A 150 5.98 -12.21 -38.45
N LYS A 151 7.24 -12.12 -38.05
CA LYS A 151 8.25 -11.28 -38.69
C LYS A 151 9.37 -12.16 -39.18
#